data_AF-A0A522UYF1-F1
#
_entry.id   AF-A0A522UYF1-F1
#
_cell.length_a   1.000
_cell.length_b   1.000
_cell.length_c   1.000
_cell.angle_alpha   90.00
_cell.angle_beta   90.00
_cell.angle_gamma   90.00
#
_symmetry.space_group_name_H-M   'P 1'
#
loop_
_entity.id
_entity.type
_entity.pdbx_description
1 polymer ?
#
loop_
_entity_poly.entity_id
_entity_poly.type
_entity_poly.pdbx_seq_one_letter_code
_entity_poly.pdbx_strand_id
1 'polypeptide(L)'
;MQRLTQETDPIDALLAHSLRVGLGAVVSFFLFILISFIVYLRLDAGLFSLLPMLFAGFLWIGATSLYRHTYVSLKNSMGNKTGVIEFLSTQLVFCLLPYHYVRLRKEVALFKQRQAGDGSPRGATRR
;
A
#
# COMPACT_ATOMS: atom_id res chain seq x y z
N MET A 1 -11.10 12.56 -34.67
CA MET A 1 -11.91 12.54 -33.44
C MET A 1 -11.54 11.31 -32.64
N GLN A 2 -10.45 11.35 -31.87
CA GLN A 2 -10.48 11.60 -30.41
C GLN A 2 -11.41 10.63 -29.65
N ARG A 3 -10.93 9.41 -29.44
CA ARG A 3 -11.09 8.68 -28.16
C ARG A 3 -9.79 7.92 -27.89
N LEU A 4 -8.75 8.67 -27.52
CA LEU A 4 -7.72 8.15 -26.62
C LEU A 4 -8.45 7.90 -25.31
N THR A 5 -9.07 6.72 -25.18
CA THR A 5 -9.43 6.19 -23.88
C THR A 5 -8.16 6.21 -23.05
N GLN A 6 -8.16 7.11 -22.07
CA GLN A 6 -7.34 7.10 -20.87
C GLN A 6 -7.02 5.66 -20.46
N GLU A 7 -5.96 5.10 -21.02
CA GLU A 7 -5.32 3.91 -20.47
C GLU A 7 -4.56 4.46 -19.27
N THR A 8 -5.26 4.54 -18.13
CA THR A 8 -4.64 4.92 -16.85
C THR A 8 -3.37 4.09 -16.73
N ASP A 9 -2.19 4.74 -16.70
CA ASP A 9 -0.92 4.04 -16.63
C ASP A 9 -1.03 2.96 -15.55
N PRO A 10 -0.69 1.69 -15.83
CA PRO A 10 -0.91 0.59 -14.90
C PRO A 10 -0.26 0.85 -13.53
N ILE A 11 0.82 1.64 -13.51
CA ILE A 11 1.54 2.09 -12.31
C ILE A 11 0.71 3.08 -11.47
N ASP A 12 -0.03 4.00 -12.10
CA ASP A 12 -0.90 4.93 -11.36
C ASP A 12 -2.11 4.19 -10.77
N ALA A 13 -2.65 3.20 -11.51
CA ALA A 13 -3.68 2.33 -11.00
C ALA A 13 -3.21 1.51 -9.78
N LEU A 14 -1.98 0.98 -9.84
CA LEU A 14 -1.31 0.31 -8.72
C LEU A 14 -1.07 1.25 -7.53
N LEU A 15 -0.64 2.50 -7.76
CA LEU A 15 -0.46 3.50 -6.71
C LEU A 15 -1.80 3.84 -6.03
N ALA A 16 -2.86 4.07 -6.79
CA ALA A 16 -4.20 4.31 -6.25
C ALA A 16 -4.77 3.08 -5.52
N HIS A 17 -4.46 1.88 -5.99
CA HIS A 17 -4.81 0.63 -5.32
C HIS A 17 -4.05 0.50 -3.99
N SER A 18 -2.76 0.82 -3.95
CA SER A 18 -1.94 0.79 -2.73
C SER A 18 -2.50 1.70 -1.63
N LEU A 19 -3.01 2.89 -2.01
CA LEU A 19 -3.67 3.80 -1.08
C LEU A 19 -4.96 3.21 -0.52
N ARG A 20 -5.81 2.62 -1.37
CA ARG A 20 -7.08 1.99 -0.95
C ARG A 20 -6.84 0.82 0.00
N VAL A 21 -5.89 -0.05 -0.32
CA VAL A 21 -5.52 -1.18 0.54
C VAL A 21 -4.90 -0.68 1.85
N GLY A 22 -4.06 0.35 1.79
CA GLY A 22 -3.48 0.98 2.98
C GLY A 22 -4.54 1.60 3.90
N LEU A 23 -5.52 2.31 3.35
CA LEU A 23 -6.68 2.82 4.10
C LEU A 23 -7.50 1.67 4.68
N GLY A 24 -7.71 0.59 3.92
CA GLY A 24 -8.37 -0.62 4.40
C GLY A 24 -7.64 -1.24 5.61
N ALA A 25 -6.31 -1.26 5.60
CA ALA A 25 -5.51 -1.69 6.74
C ALA A 25 -5.68 -0.73 7.93
N VAL A 26 -5.62 0.58 7.73
CA VAL A 26 -5.87 1.57 8.80
C VAL A 26 -7.25 1.33 9.44
N VAL A 27 -8.29 1.14 8.64
CA VAL A 27 -9.65 0.85 9.13
C VAL A 27 -9.69 -0.47 9.90
N SER A 28 -9.06 -1.53 9.40
CA SER A 28 -9.04 -2.82 10.11
C SER A 28 -8.28 -2.76 11.43
N PHE A 29 -7.27 -1.90 11.56
CA PHE A 29 -6.62 -1.61 12.85
C PHE A 29 -7.59 -1.00 13.85
N PHE A 30 -8.32 0.04 13.45
CA PHE A 30 -9.30 0.68 14.34
C PHE A 30 -10.43 -0.26 14.73
N LEU A 31 -10.90 -1.11 13.80
CA LEU A 31 -11.85 -2.18 14.11
C LEU A 31 -11.27 -3.18 15.10
N PHE A 32 -10.00 -3.56 14.96
CA PHE A 32 -9.33 -4.43 15.90
C PHE A 32 -9.26 -3.82 17.30
N ILE A 33 -8.87 -2.54 17.43
CA ILE A 33 -8.85 -1.85 18.72
C ILE A 33 -10.26 -1.74 19.31
N LEU A 34 -11.26 -1.40 18.50
CA LEU A 34 -12.65 -1.29 18.94
C LEU A 34 -13.20 -2.63 19.44
N ILE A 35 -12.99 -3.71 18.69
CA ILE A 35 -13.43 -5.06 19.09
C ILE A 35 -12.70 -5.49 20.37
N SER A 36 -11.39 -5.24 20.45
CA SER A 36 -10.59 -5.55 21.65
C SER A 36 -11.10 -4.77 22.87
N PHE A 37 -11.47 -3.50 22.70
CA PHE A 37 -12.03 -2.68 23.76
C PHE A 37 -13.42 -3.16 24.20
N ILE A 38 -14.30 -3.52 23.26
CA ILE A 38 -15.62 -4.09 23.57
C ILE A 38 -15.47 -5.42 24.33
N VAL A 39 -14.55 -6.29 23.88
CA VAL A 39 -14.23 -7.56 24.54
C VAL A 39 -13.70 -7.32 25.96
N TYR A 40 -12.80 -6.36 26.15
CA TYR A 40 -12.29 -5.97 27.45
C TYR A 40 -13.41 -5.50 28.39
N LEU A 41 -14.31 -4.64 27.93
CA LEU A 41 -15.45 -4.18 28.75
C LEU A 41 -16.47 -5.28 29.07
N ARG A 42 -16.44 -6.41 28.35
CA ARG A 42 -17.33 -7.56 28.52
C ARG A 42 -16.61 -8.77 29.12
N LEU A 43 -15.55 -8.53 29.90
CA LEU A 43 -14.66 -9.55 30.52
C LEU A 43 -15.41 -10.65 31.31
N ASP A 44 -16.63 -10.40 31.78
CA ASP A 44 -17.49 -11.43 32.40
C ASP A 44 -17.94 -12.54 31.43
N ALA A 45 -17.78 -12.37 30.11
CA ALA A 45 -18.20 -13.32 29.09
C ALA A 45 -17.24 -14.53 28.89
N GLY A 46 -16.16 -14.63 29.67
CA GLY A 46 -15.26 -15.78 29.65
C GLY A 46 -14.64 -16.07 28.27
N LEU A 47 -14.35 -17.35 28.00
CA LEU A 47 -13.64 -17.84 26.80
C LEU A 47 -14.29 -17.43 25.46
N PHE A 48 -15.61 -17.18 25.44
CA PHE A 48 -16.35 -16.78 24.24
C PHE A 48 -15.96 -15.39 23.72
N SER A 49 -15.38 -14.54 24.57
CA SER A 49 -14.89 -13.21 24.21
C SER A 49 -13.56 -13.22 23.43
N LEU A 50 -12.85 -14.35 23.41
CA LEU A 50 -11.59 -14.51 22.66
C LEU A 50 -11.79 -14.69 21.16
N LEU A 51 -12.91 -15.29 20.74
CA LEU A 51 -13.16 -15.60 19.34
C LEU A 51 -13.28 -14.34 18.45
N PRO A 52 -14.04 -13.29 18.84
CA PRO A 52 -14.04 -12.02 18.11
C PRO A 52 -12.67 -11.34 18.04
N MET A 53 -11.88 -11.44 19.12
CA MET A 53 -10.54 -10.86 19.19
C MET A 53 -9.58 -11.54 18.20
N LEU A 54 -9.65 -12.87 18.09
CA LEU A 54 -8.88 -13.64 17.11
C LEU A 54 -9.24 -13.27 15.67
N PHE A 55 -10.54 -13.19 15.35
CA PHE A 55 -10.98 -12.77 14.01
C PHE A 55 -10.51 -11.36 13.65
N ALA A 56 -10.62 -10.43 14.61
CA ALA A 56 -10.15 -9.06 14.41
C ALA A 56 -8.62 -9.00 14.22
N GLY A 57 -7.86 -9.81 14.96
CA GLY A 57 -6.42 -9.97 14.77
C GLY A 57 -6.06 -10.51 13.38
N PHE A 58 -6.74 -11.57 12.92
CA PHE A 58 -6.54 -12.11 11.57
C PHE A 58 -6.89 -11.10 10.48
N LEU A 59 -7.96 -10.32 10.66
CA LEU A 59 -8.35 -9.27 9.73
C LEU A 59 -7.25 -8.20 9.61
N TRP A 60 -6.68 -7.77 10.74
CA TRP A 60 -5.56 -6.81 10.76
C TRP A 60 -4.31 -7.36 10.08
N ILE A 61 -3.89 -8.59 10.43
CA ILE A 61 -2.74 -9.26 9.81
C ILE A 61 -2.96 -9.43 8.29
N GLY A 62 -4.15 -9.84 7.87
CA GLY A 62 -4.50 -10.00 6.46
C GLY A 62 -4.42 -8.68 5.69
N ALA A 63 -4.99 -7.60 6.23
CA ALA A 63 -5.00 -6.30 5.59
C ALA A 63 -3.59 -5.69 5.45
N THR A 64 -2.77 -5.81 6.50
CA THR A 64 -1.37 -5.35 6.46
C THR A 64 -0.51 -6.17 5.50
N SER A 65 -0.73 -7.48 5.44
CA SER A 65 -0.08 -8.37 4.47
C SER A 65 -0.44 -7.99 3.02
N LEU A 66 -1.72 -7.72 2.76
CA LEU A 66 -2.19 -7.29 1.44
C LEU A 66 -1.57 -5.95 1.04
N TYR A 67 -1.53 -4.97 1.96
CA TYR A 67 -0.87 -3.69 1.73
C TYR A 67 0.61 -3.88 1.38
N ARG A 68 1.33 -4.69 2.16
CA ARG A 68 2.73 -5.01 1.91
C ARG A 68 2.93 -5.63 0.53
N HIS A 69 2.07 -6.57 0.13
CA HIS A 69 2.13 -7.19 -1.18
C HIS A 69 1.98 -6.15 -2.29
N THR A 70 0.99 -5.25 -2.19
CA THR A 70 0.80 -4.17 -3.18
C THR A 70 2.00 -3.21 -3.22
N TYR A 71 2.56 -2.86 -2.06
CA TYR A 71 3.74 -2.01 -1.95
C TYR A 71 4.96 -2.62 -2.64
N VAL A 72 5.25 -3.90 -2.35
CA VAL A 72 6.38 -4.63 -2.94
C VAL A 72 6.17 -4.82 -4.44
N SER A 73 4.95 -5.15 -4.87
CA SER A 73 4.61 -5.30 -6.29
C SER A 73 4.86 -4.01 -7.06
N LEU A 74 4.40 -2.86 -6.53
CA LEU A 74 4.65 -1.55 -7.14
C LEU A 74 6.15 -1.23 -7.23
N LYS A 75 6.93 -1.52 -6.18
CA LYS A 75 8.39 -1.34 -6.21
C LYS A 75 9.07 -2.22 -7.26
N ASN A 76 8.70 -3.50 -7.33
CA ASN A 76 9.26 -4.43 -8.31
C ASN A 76 8.93 -4.00 -9.74
N SER A 77 7.72 -3.48 -10.00
CA SER A 77 7.34 -2.93 -11.31
C SER A 77 8.18 -1.73 -11.74
N MET A 78 8.75 -0.98 -10.79
CA MET A 78 9.67 0.13 -11.06
C MET A 78 11.15 -0.31 -11.12
N GLY A 79 11.45 -1.60 -10.94
CA GLY A 79 12.82 -2.12 -10.82
C GLY A 79 13.51 -1.75 -9.49
N ASN A 80 12.77 -1.23 -8.52
CA ASN A 80 13.29 -0.85 -7.21
C ASN A 80 13.25 -2.04 -6.24
N LYS A 81 14.33 -2.24 -5.49
CA LYS A 81 14.36 -3.23 -4.40
C LYS A 81 13.69 -2.65 -3.15
N THR A 82 12.93 -3.48 -2.45
CA THR A 82 12.36 -3.12 -1.14
C THR A 82 13.39 -3.40 -0.05
N GLY A 83 13.71 -2.39 0.76
CA GLY A 83 14.65 -2.55 1.88
C GLY A 83 14.01 -3.27 3.08
N VAL A 84 14.84 -3.87 3.96
CA VAL A 84 14.37 -4.57 5.17
C VAL A 84 13.60 -3.62 6.11
N ILE A 85 14.09 -2.39 6.29
CA ILE A 85 13.44 -1.37 7.13
C ILE A 85 12.07 -0.98 6.53
N GLU A 86 11.99 -0.84 5.22
CA GLU A 86 10.71 -0.54 4.55
C GLU A 86 9.73 -1.70 4.74
N PHE A 87 10.21 -2.93 4.57
CA PHE A 87 9.41 -4.13 4.79
C PHE A 87 8.84 -4.19 6.22
N LEU A 88 9.66 -3.95 7.24
CA LEU A 88 9.21 -3.88 8.64
C LEU A 88 8.21 -2.73 8.87
N SER A 89 8.48 -1.56 8.29
CA SER A 89 7.62 -0.38 8.46
C SER A 89 6.23 -0.52 7.83
N THR A 90 6.00 -1.50 6.95
CA THR A 90 4.65 -1.83 6.45
C THR A 90 3.75 -2.43 7.54
N GLN A 91 4.31 -2.98 8.63
CA GLN A 91 3.53 -3.42 9.79
C GLN A 91 2.92 -2.23 10.56
N LEU A 92 3.57 -1.07 10.48
CA LEU A 92 3.10 0.18 11.06
C LEU A 92 2.34 1.03 10.04
N VAL A 93 1.72 0.39 9.02
CA VAL A 93 0.96 1.11 7.98
C VAL A 93 -0.09 2.04 8.57
N PHE A 94 -0.70 1.70 9.71
CA PHE A 94 -1.69 2.56 10.36
C PHE A 94 -1.14 3.96 10.71
N CYS A 95 0.14 4.05 11.13
CA CYS A 95 0.82 5.32 11.40
C CYS A 95 1.54 5.88 10.16
N LEU A 96 2.12 4.99 9.35
CA LEU A 96 3.10 5.36 8.33
C LEU A 96 2.48 5.44 6.93
N LEU A 97 1.18 5.20 6.75
CA LEU A 97 0.53 5.29 5.44
C LEU A 97 0.78 6.62 4.73
N PRO A 98 0.64 7.81 5.36
CA PRO A 98 0.90 9.07 4.68
C PRO A 98 2.35 9.17 4.20
N TYR A 99 3.30 8.72 5.03
CA TYR A 99 4.71 8.71 4.72
C TYR A 99 5.02 7.76 3.55
N HIS A 100 4.53 6.52 3.62
CA HIS A 100 4.70 5.53 2.56
C HIS A 100 4.10 5.97 1.24
N TYR A 101 2.91 6.56 1.26
CA TYR A 101 2.23 7.03 0.06
C TYR A 101 2.96 8.19 -0.61
N VAL A 102 3.38 9.21 0.17
CA VAL A 102 4.15 10.34 -0.37
C VAL A 102 5.48 9.86 -0.96
N ARG A 103 6.15 8.91 -0.29
CA ARG A 103 7.39 8.32 -0.78
C ARG A 103 7.18 7.55 -2.09
N LEU A 104 6.20 6.64 -2.14
CA LEU A 104 5.86 5.89 -3.35
C LEU A 104 5.49 6.82 -4.50
N ARG A 105 4.69 7.86 -4.25
CA ARG A 105 4.31 8.84 -5.28
C ARG A 105 5.54 9.56 -5.86
N LYS A 106 6.52 9.93 -5.03
CA LYS A 106 7.78 10.52 -5.49
C LYS A 106 8.60 9.52 -6.31
N GLU A 107 8.69 8.27 -5.88
CA GLU A 107 9.39 7.21 -6.63
C GLU A 107 8.75 6.97 -8.00
N VAL A 108 7.41 6.90 -8.07
CA VAL A 108 6.66 6.77 -9.33
C VAL A 108 6.91 7.97 -10.26
N ALA A 109 6.89 9.20 -9.73
CA ALA A 109 7.15 10.39 -10.54
C ALA A 109 8.57 10.40 -11.13
N LEU A 110 9.58 10.00 -10.33
CA LEU A 110 10.96 9.86 -10.80
C LEU A 110 11.09 8.76 -11.87
N PHE A 111 10.40 7.64 -11.70
CA PHE A 111 10.38 6.56 -12.68
C PHE A 111 9.81 7.02 -14.02
N LYS A 112 8.67 7.72 -14.01
CA LYS A 112 8.07 8.28 -15.23
C LYS A 112 8.97 9.30 -15.93
N GLN A 113 9.67 10.16 -15.16
CA GLN A 113 10.64 11.10 -15.73
C GLN A 113 11.80 10.40 -16.44
N ARG A 114 12.31 9.28 -15.89
CA ARG A 114 13.36 8.49 -16.54
C ARG A 114 12.87 7.87 -17.84
N GLN A 115 11.66 7.31 -17.86
CA GLN A 115 11.07 6.78 -19.09
C GLN A 115 10.86 7.86 -20.17
N ALA A 116 10.46 9.07 -19.77
CA ALA A 116 10.31 10.19 -20.71
C ALA A 116 11.65 10.73 -21.23
N GLY A 117 12.72 10.66 -20.42
CA GLY A 117 14.07 11.10 -20.79
C GLY A 117 14.79 10.15 -21.77
N ASP A 118 14.61 8.83 -21.60
CA ASP A 118 15.19 7.81 -22.49
C ASP A 118 14.48 7.72 -23.87
N GLY A 119 13.32 8.36 -24.02
CA GLY A 119 12.59 8.49 -25.29
C GLY A 119 12.99 9.72 -26.14
N SER A 120 13.92 10.56 -25.68
CA SER A 120 14.34 11.74 -26.44
C SER A 120 15.30 11.33 -27.58
N PRO A 121 15.00 11.65 -28.86
CA PRO A 121 15.85 11.30 -30.00
C PRO A 121 17.12 12.17 -30.01
N ARG A 122 18.13 11.81 -29.22
CA ARG A 122 19.46 12.43 -29.20
C ARG A 122 20.51 11.65 -30.01
N GLY A 123 20.06 10.89 -31.02
CA GLY A 123 20.93 10.06 -31.86
C GLY A 123 20.81 10.27 -33.37
N ALA A 124 20.07 11.28 -33.84
CA ALA A 124 19.77 11.45 -35.27
C ALA A 124 20.26 12.77 -35.89
N THR A 125 21.38 13.35 -35.43
CA THR A 125 22.03 14.44 -36.20
C THR A 125 23.51 14.62 -35.83
N ARG A 126 24.37 13.71 -36.30
CA ARG A 126 25.74 14.05 -36.70
C ARG A 126 26.07 13.24 -37.95
N ARG A 127 25.72 13.83 -39.10
CA ARG A 127 26.47 13.62 -40.33
C ARG A 127 27.65 14.58 -40.31
#